data_AF-A0A915BEY5-F1
#
_entry.id   AF-A0A915BEY5-F1
#
_cell.length_a   1.000
_cell.length_b   1.000
_cell.length_c   1.000
_cell.angle_alpha   90.00
_cell.angle_beta   90.00
_cell.angle_gamma   90.00
#
_symmetry.space_group_name_H-M   'P 1'
#
loop_
_entity.id
_entity.type
_entity.pdbx_description
1 polymer ?
#
loop_
_entity_poly.entity_id
_entity_poly.type
_entity_poly.pdbx_seq_one_letter_code
_entity_poly.pdbx_strand_id
1 'polypeptide(L)'
;SSEGAINDEEVFEINDFTVVTALESFIVGIEATVYSWGLGKGSCNGNRFALNRNVIASCKWDSKCAKLVFGDNNALNLAYFWPRNLDRLDDKRDSQDAPSSATTDGDYLTNAAKLLLATELDFCPGSIISSQFGVLEFLLLTPFDWSSDKVVNENQLQTILSAVNVALCTTECELPVFVQYGDGD
;
A
#
# COMPACT_ATOMS: atom_id res chain seq x y z
N SER A 1 1.24 -0.01 -76.25
CA SER A 1 2.09 0.37 -75.11
C SER A 1 1.22 0.46 -73.89
N SER A 2 1.33 -0.54 -73.03
CA SER A 2 0.58 -0.70 -71.79
C SER A 2 1.58 -0.56 -70.64
N GLU A 3 1.53 0.56 -69.93
CA GLU A 3 2.18 0.68 -68.63
C GLU A 3 1.08 1.06 -67.63
N GLY A 4 0.63 0.03 -66.91
CA GLY A 4 -0.26 0.17 -65.78
C GLY A 4 0.50 0.87 -64.67
N ALA A 5 -0.06 1.98 -64.19
CA ALA A 5 0.41 2.67 -63.01
C ALA A 5 0.38 1.69 -61.82
N ILE A 6 1.53 1.58 -61.18
CA ILE A 6 1.77 0.77 -59.99
C ILE A 6 0.89 1.37 -58.91
N ASN A 7 0.00 0.57 -58.32
CA ASN A 7 -0.79 0.97 -57.16
C ASN A 7 0.19 1.46 -56.09
N ASP A 8 0.09 2.73 -55.73
CA ASP A 8 0.66 3.23 -54.48
C ASP A 8 0.04 2.38 -53.36
N GLU A 9 0.87 1.54 -52.72
CA GLU A 9 0.54 0.92 -51.44
C GLU A 9 0.24 2.07 -50.47
N GLU A 10 -1.04 2.32 -50.26
CA GLU A 10 -1.56 3.28 -49.28
C GLU A 10 -1.14 2.76 -47.89
N VAL A 11 0.07 3.15 -47.47
CA VAL A 11 0.56 2.91 -46.11
C VAL A 11 -0.29 3.80 -45.21
N PHE A 12 -1.36 3.22 -44.68
CA PHE A 12 -2.16 3.87 -43.64
C PHE A 12 -1.24 4.15 -42.45
N GLU A 13 -1.00 5.43 -42.19
CA GLU A 13 -0.31 5.92 -41.01
C GLU A 13 -1.20 5.55 -39.81
N ILE A 14 -0.84 4.47 -39.10
CA ILE A 14 -1.55 4.05 -37.89
C ILE A 14 -1.22 5.08 -36.83
N ASN A 15 -2.10 6.08 -36.71
CA ASN A 15 -2.09 7.01 -35.60
C ASN A 15 -2.55 6.23 -34.36
N ASP A 16 -1.58 5.90 -33.50
CA ASP A 16 -1.87 5.22 -32.24
C ASP A 16 -2.52 6.22 -31.28
N PHE A 17 -3.84 6.10 -31.10
CA PHE A 17 -4.63 6.91 -30.16
C PHE A 17 -4.75 6.21 -28.80
N THR A 18 -3.67 5.63 -28.28
CA THR A 18 -3.67 5.09 -26.91
C THR A 18 -3.76 6.23 -25.91
N VAL A 19 -4.98 6.71 -25.66
CA VAL A 19 -5.29 7.66 -24.60
C VAL A 19 -5.29 6.88 -23.30
N VAL A 20 -4.26 7.08 -22.48
CA VAL A 20 -4.23 6.54 -21.12
C VAL A 20 -5.26 7.30 -20.29
N THR A 21 -6.18 6.57 -19.68
CA THR A 21 -7.19 7.15 -18.79
C THR A 21 -6.53 7.67 -17.51
N ALA A 22 -7.19 8.62 -16.84
CA ALA A 22 -6.74 9.10 -15.54
C ALA A 22 -6.62 7.97 -14.50
N LEU A 23 -7.49 6.96 -14.59
CA LEU A 23 -7.45 5.76 -13.75
C LEU A 23 -6.17 4.95 -13.99
N GLU A 24 -5.86 4.64 -15.25
CA GLU A 24 -4.65 3.87 -15.62
C GLU A 24 -3.38 4.62 -15.23
N SER A 25 -3.34 5.94 -15.44
CA SER A 25 -2.22 6.78 -15.02
C SER A 25 -2.01 6.72 -13.51
N PHE A 26 -3.09 6.72 -12.73
CA PHE A 26 -3.04 6.61 -11.28
C PHE A 26 -2.59 5.21 -10.83
N ILE A 27 -3.09 4.14 -11.46
CA ILE A 27 -2.64 2.76 -11.22
C ILE A 27 -1.13 2.65 -11.42
N VAL A 28 -0.63 3.11 -12.58
CA VAL A 28 0.82 3.08 -12.89
C VAL A 28 1.63 3.88 -11.88
N GLY A 29 1.11 5.00 -11.39
CA GLY A 29 1.74 5.79 -10.34
C GLY A 29 1.89 5.03 -9.01
N ILE A 30 0.84 4.31 -8.59
CA ILE A 30 0.90 3.44 -7.40
C ILE A 30 1.92 2.32 -7.63
N GLU A 31 1.82 1.60 -8.75
CA GLU A 31 2.70 0.47 -9.07
C GLU A 31 4.18 0.88 -9.09
N ALA A 32 4.51 1.97 -9.79
CA ALA A 32 5.86 2.51 -9.85
C ALA A 32 6.39 2.87 -8.46
N THR A 33 5.54 3.46 -7.61
CA THR A 33 5.92 3.82 -6.24
C THR A 33 6.18 2.56 -5.39
N VAL A 34 5.29 1.57 -5.44
CA VAL A 34 5.42 0.29 -4.74
C VAL A 34 6.70 -0.44 -5.17
N TYR A 35 7.00 -0.49 -6.47
CA TYR A 35 8.25 -1.07 -6.98
C TYR A 35 9.47 -0.28 -6.52
N SER A 36 9.43 1.05 -6.59
CA SER A 36 10.56 1.90 -6.17
C SER A 36 10.90 1.74 -4.68
N TRP A 37 9.91 1.39 -3.86
CA TRP A 37 10.08 1.15 -2.44
C TRP A 37 10.42 -0.31 -2.09
N GLY A 38 10.44 -1.20 -3.09
CA GLY A 38 10.72 -2.63 -2.89
C GLY A 38 9.60 -3.37 -2.17
N LEU A 39 8.35 -2.92 -2.34
CA LEU A 39 7.19 -3.46 -1.61
C LEU A 39 6.43 -4.57 -2.36
N GLY A 40 6.81 -4.88 -3.60
CA GLY A 40 6.16 -5.92 -4.40
C GLY A 40 6.58 -7.36 -4.06
N LYS A 41 6.31 -8.27 -5.00
CA LYS A 41 6.57 -9.73 -4.88
C LYS A 41 7.87 -10.09 -4.16
N GLY A 42 7.75 -10.97 -3.17
CA GLY A 42 8.90 -11.55 -2.44
C GLY A 42 9.49 -10.62 -1.39
N SER A 43 8.88 -9.47 -1.14
CA SER A 43 9.24 -8.62 -0.01
C SER A 43 8.72 -9.21 1.31
N CYS A 44 9.44 -8.97 2.41
CA CYS A 44 9.10 -9.50 3.73
C CYS A 44 7.96 -8.70 4.42
N ASN A 45 6.96 -8.28 3.65
CA ASN A 45 6.06 -7.16 3.98
C ASN A 45 4.67 -7.59 4.49
N GLY A 46 4.59 -8.72 5.18
CA GLY A 46 3.31 -9.28 5.65
C GLY A 46 2.89 -8.85 7.05
N ASN A 47 3.32 -7.69 7.57
CA ASN A 47 3.09 -7.29 8.96
C ASN A 47 3.63 -8.30 10.02
N ARG A 48 4.65 -9.07 9.65
CA ARG A 48 5.23 -10.13 10.50
C ARG A 48 6.41 -9.60 11.29
N PHE A 49 6.13 -9.07 12.46
CA PHE A 49 7.15 -8.57 13.38
C PHE A 49 7.29 -9.46 14.62
N ALA A 50 8.48 -9.51 15.20
CA ALA A 50 8.72 -10.13 16.49
C ALA A 50 8.13 -9.23 17.59
N LEU A 51 6.92 -9.55 18.04
CA LEU A 51 6.25 -8.77 19.07
C LEU A 51 6.63 -9.29 20.47
N ASN A 52 7.06 -8.37 21.33
CA ASN A 52 7.04 -8.59 22.76
C ASN A 52 6.22 -7.48 23.44
N ARG A 53 5.72 -7.76 24.65
CA ARG A 53 4.76 -6.91 25.37
C ARG A 53 5.24 -5.46 25.60
N ASN A 54 6.55 -5.22 25.60
CA ASN A 54 7.14 -3.90 25.88
C ASN A 54 7.60 -3.14 24.61
N VAL A 55 7.77 -3.83 23.48
CA VAL A 55 8.31 -3.22 22.25
C VAL A 55 7.25 -2.39 21.53
N ILE A 56 5.97 -2.74 21.63
CA ILE A 56 4.88 -2.00 20.98
C ILE A 56 4.80 -0.55 21.49
N ALA A 57 4.86 -0.37 22.82
CA ALA A 57 4.82 0.97 23.45
C ALA A 57 6.08 1.82 23.18
N SER A 58 7.18 1.19 22.76
CA SER A 58 8.45 1.87 22.42
C SER A 58 8.73 1.89 20.92
N CYS A 59 7.71 1.63 20.09
CA CYS A 59 7.82 1.59 18.65
C CYS A 59 8.21 2.97 18.08
N LYS A 60 9.26 2.99 17.27
CA LYS A 60 9.69 4.15 16.49
C LYS A 60 9.34 3.92 15.04
N TRP A 61 8.69 4.91 14.43
CA TRP A 61 8.17 4.83 13.08
C TRP A 61 9.07 5.56 12.10
N ASP A 62 9.30 4.97 10.93
CA ASP A 62 9.82 5.67 9.76
C ASP A 62 8.71 5.75 8.69
N SER A 63 8.85 6.70 7.76
CA SER A 63 7.93 6.85 6.65
C SER A 63 8.59 7.27 5.34
N LYS A 64 7.94 6.95 4.22
CA LYS A 64 8.22 7.45 2.86
C LYS A 64 6.94 7.99 2.26
N CYS A 65 7.03 9.05 1.46
CA CYS A 65 5.87 9.67 0.84
C CYS A 65 6.12 9.91 -0.64
N ALA A 66 5.07 9.77 -1.46
CA ALA A 66 5.08 10.08 -2.87
C ALA A 66 3.78 10.80 -3.27
N LYS A 67 3.92 11.81 -4.12
CA LYS A 67 2.78 12.49 -4.73
C LYS A 67 2.29 11.68 -5.93
N LEU A 68 1.01 11.36 -5.96
CA LEU A 68 0.32 10.69 -7.05
C LEU A 68 -0.73 11.63 -7.65
N VAL A 69 -0.70 11.82 -8.96
CA VAL A 69 -1.71 12.62 -9.66
C VAL A 69 -2.95 11.76 -9.90
N PHE A 70 -4.13 12.30 -9.59
CA PHE A 70 -5.41 11.63 -9.72
C PHE A 70 -6.39 12.53 -10.49
N GLY A 71 -6.68 12.20 -11.74
CA GLY A 71 -7.47 13.08 -12.61
C GLY A 71 -6.74 14.37 -12.96
N ASP A 72 -7.50 15.39 -13.37
CA ASP A 72 -6.91 16.60 -13.95
C ASP A 72 -6.40 17.59 -12.90
N ASN A 73 -7.09 17.68 -11.76
CA ASN A 73 -6.85 18.71 -10.75
C ASN A 73 -6.60 18.17 -9.33
N ASN A 74 -6.62 16.84 -9.14
CA ASN A 74 -6.44 16.27 -7.80
C ASN A 74 -5.11 15.52 -7.70
N ALA A 75 -4.54 15.51 -6.50
CA ALA A 75 -3.38 14.70 -6.17
C ALA A 75 -3.52 14.07 -4.78
N LEU A 76 -3.05 12.84 -4.65
CA LEU A 76 -2.99 12.13 -3.38
C LEU A 76 -1.54 11.97 -2.93
N ASN A 77 -1.31 11.98 -1.63
CA ASN A 77 -0.06 11.58 -1.03
C ASN A 77 -0.16 10.12 -0.62
N LEU A 78 0.62 9.25 -1.25
CA LEU A 78 0.83 7.89 -0.80
C LEU A 78 1.96 7.88 0.21
N ALA A 79 1.68 7.48 1.44
CA ALA A 79 2.64 7.36 2.51
C ALA A 79 2.80 5.89 2.92
N TYR A 80 4.04 5.42 3.04
CA TYR A 80 4.40 4.12 3.57
C TYR A 80 4.92 4.29 4.99
N PHE A 81 4.34 3.55 5.94
CA PHE A 81 4.74 3.55 7.35
C PHE A 81 5.18 2.16 7.78
N TRP A 82 6.26 2.10 8.56
CA TRP A 82 6.78 0.86 9.14
C TRP A 82 7.55 1.12 10.45
N PRO A 83 7.69 0.11 11.31
CA PRO A 83 8.45 0.25 12.53
C PRO A 83 9.95 0.09 12.25
N ARG A 84 10.76 1.03 12.73
CA ARG A 84 12.21 1.06 12.54
C ARG A 84 12.96 0.12 13.49
N ASN A 85 12.43 -0.08 14.68
CA ASN A 85 13.11 -0.77 15.80
C ASN A 85 12.51 -2.15 16.11
N LEU A 86 11.74 -2.71 15.18
CA LEU A 86 11.13 -4.03 15.28
C LEU A 86 11.71 -4.95 14.23
N ASP A 87 12.13 -6.14 14.65
CA ASP A 87 12.65 -7.16 13.74
C ASP A 87 11.51 -7.84 12.99
N ARG A 88 11.69 -8.02 11.69
CA ARG A 88 10.78 -8.83 10.86
C ARG A 88 11.07 -10.31 11.10
N LEU A 89 10.00 -11.11 11.14
CA LEU A 89 10.12 -12.55 11.19
C LEU A 89 10.38 -13.05 9.76
N ASP A 90 11.56 -13.63 9.54
CA ASP A 90 11.91 -14.24 8.26
C ASP A 90 11.11 -15.53 8.04
N ASP A 91 10.70 -15.74 6.79
CA ASP A 91 10.00 -16.93 6.31
C ASP A 91 10.89 -18.18 6.19
N LYS A 92 11.98 -18.25 6.96
CA LYS A 92 12.81 -19.45 7.00
C LYS A 92 12.03 -20.56 7.71
N ARG A 93 11.27 -21.29 6.91
CA ARG A 93 10.94 -22.69 7.16
C ARG A 93 12.25 -23.43 7.47
N ASP A 94 12.18 -24.28 8.49
CA ASP A 94 13.19 -25.22 8.98
C ASP A 94 14.16 -24.71 10.07
N SER A 95 13.77 -24.94 11.33
CA SER A 95 14.20 -26.16 12.02
C SER A 95 13.37 -26.38 13.29
N GLN A 96 12.78 -27.58 13.40
CA GLN A 96 12.49 -28.22 14.68
C GLN A 96 13.67 -28.00 15.65
N ASP A 97 13.37 -27.81 16.92
CA ASP A 97 14.29 -27.54 18.05
C ASP A 97 14.39 -26.06 18.47
N ALA A 98 13.28 -25.50 18.96
CA ALA A 98 13.35 -24.51 20.04
C ALA A 98 12.76 -25.15 21.31
N PRO A 99 13.47 -25.09 22.46
CA PRO A 99 13.03 -25.74 23.68
C PRO A 99 11.75 -25.09 24.18
N SER A 100 10.85 -25.93 24.69
CA SER A 100 9.57 -25.58 25.31
C SER A 100 9.79 -24.62 26.49
N SER A 101 9.98 -23.34 26.23
CA SER A 101 9.96 -22.31 27.26
C SER A 101 8.50 -21.94 27.51
N ALA A 102 8.01 -22.35 28.68
CA ALA A 102 6.80 -21.88 29.37
C ALA A 102 5.78 -21.16 28.47
N THR A 103 4.68 -21.85 28.17
CA THR A 103 3.48 -21.32 27.50
C THR A 103 3.19 -19.89 27.94
N THR A 104 3.61 -18.93 27.11
CA THR A 104 3.24 -17.54 27.32
C THR A 104 1.81 -17.40 26.83
N ASP A 105 0.97 -16.79 27.66
CA ASP A 105 -0.44 -16.58 27.35
C ASP A 105 -0.58 -15.88 25.98
N GLY A 106 -1.25 -16.53 25.02
CA GLY A 106 -1.47 -15.98 23.68
C GLY A 106 -0.47 -16.35 22.58
N ASP A 107 0.40 -17.36 22.74
CA ASP A 107 1.32 -17.78 21.64
C ASP A 107 0.62 -18.35 20.40
N TYR A 108 -0.64 -18.77 20.51
CA TYR A 108 -1.49 -19.18 19.39
C TYR A 108 -2.10 -17.99 18.62
N LEU A 109 -2.00 -16.77 19.15
CA LEU A 109 -2.58 -15.58 18.53
C LEU A 109 -1.71 -15.07 17.39
N THR A 110 -2.35 -14.60 16.33
CA THR A 110 -1.66 -13.87 15.25
C THR A 110 -1.09 -12.56 15.78
N ASN A 111 -0.08 -12.00 15.10
CA ASN A 111 0.47 -10.70 15.47
C ASN A 111 -0.60 -9.60 15.51
N ALA A 112 -1.54 -9.62 14.56
CA ALA A 112 -2.67 -8.70 14.56
C ALA A 112 -3.54 -8.85 15.82
N ALA A 113 -3.87 -10.08 16.21
CA ALA A 113 -4.63 -10.33 17.44
C ALA A 113 -3.85 -9.90 18.69
N LYS A 114 -2.54 -10.13 18.73
CA LYS A 114 -1.66 -9.66 19.82
C LYS A 114 -1.66 -8.13 19.92
N LEU A 115 -1.66 -7.41 18.78
CA LEU A 115 -1.73 -5.94 18.74
C LEU A 115 -3.09 -5.40 19.18
N LEU A 116 -4.19 -6.00 18.71
CA LEU A 116 -5.55 -5.59 19.07
C LEU A 116 -5.86 -5.82 20.55
N LEU A 117 -5.22 -6.81 21.18
CA LEU A 117 -5.40 -7.15 22.59
C LEU A 117 -4.33 -6.53 23.52
N ALA A 118 -3.38 -5.77 22.96
CA ALA A 118 -2.32 -5.14 23.73
C ALA A 118 -2.91 -3.96 24.52
N THR A 119 -3.25 -4.19 25.79
CA THR A 119 -3.77 -3.16 26.70
C THR A 119 -2.82 -1.97 26.87
N GLU A 120 -1.53 -2.15 26.56
CA GLU A 120 -0.55 -1.06 26.58
C GLU A 120 -0.79 -0.03 25.46
N LEU A 121 -1.52 -0.40 24.40
CA LEU A 121 -1.97 0.50 23.35
C LEU A 121 -3.29 1.20 23.68
N ASP A 122 -4.00 0.77 24.73
CA ASP A 122 -5.22 1.44 25.15
C ASP A 122 -4.86 2.88 25.55
N PHE A 123 -5.58 3.83 24.94
CA PHE A 123 -5.41 5.27 25.18
C PHE A 123 -4.03 5.85 24.78
N CYS A 124 -3.21 5.12 24.01
CA CYS A 124 -1.99 5.67 23.43
C CYS A 124 -2.32 6.74 22.36
N PRO A 125 -1.85 7.99 22.50
CA PRO A 125 -1.97 8.98 21.44
C PRO A 125 -0.97 8.68 20.33
N GLY A 126 -1.42 8.50 19.08
CA GLY A 126 -0.51 8.61 17.93
C GLY A 126 -0.71 7.67 16.74
N SER A 127 -1.48 6.57 16.83
CA SER A 127 -1.87 5.84 15.61
C SER A 127 -3.12 5.01 15.84
N ILE A 128 -4.26 5.60 15.46
CA ILE A 128 -5.56 4.92 15.41
C ILE A 128 -5.47 3.68 14.51
N ILE A 129 -4.66 3.74 13.44
CA ILE A 129 -4.59 2.66 12.45
C ILE A 129 -4.00 1.39 13.07
N SER A 130 -2.87 1.51 13.76
CA SER A 130 -2.19 0.32 14.29
C SER A 130 -2.97 -0.37 15.39
N SER A 131 -3.57 0.40 16.30
CA SER A 131 -4.36 -0.14 17.41
C SER A 131 -5.75 -0.61 16.99
N GLN A 132 -6.40 0.01 15.99
CA GLN A 132 -7.74 -0.42 15.56
C GLN A 132 -7.72 -1.57 14.54
N PHE A 133 -6.69 -1.64 13.70
CA PHE A 133 -6.62 -2.65 12.63
C PHE A 133 -5.58 -3.74 12.91
N GLY A 134 -4.77 -3.62 13.98
CA GLY A 134 -3.77 -4.62 14.34
C GLY A 134 -2.63 -4.73 13.33
N VAL A 135 -2.21 -3.59 12.77
CA VAL A 135 -1.18 -3.52 11.72
C VAL A 135 -0.02 -2.62 12.15
N LEU A 136 1.20 -3.01 11.80
CA LEU A 136 2.42 -2.23 12.07
C LEU A 136 3.06 -1.68 10.80
N GLU A 137 2.67 -2.15 9.64
CA GLU A 137 3.23 -1.77 8.37
C GLU A 137 2.09 -1.60 7.38
N PHE A 138 1.96 -0.41 6.80
CA PHE A 138 0.81 -0.07 5.97
C PHE A 138 1.11 1.08 5.04
N LEU A 139 0.27 1.19 4.02
CA LEU A 139 0.21 2.34 3.12
C LEU A 139 -1.00 3.20 3.49
N LEU A 140 -0.86 4.51 3.36
CA LEU A 140 -1.90 5.48 3.63
C LEU A 140 -1.99 6.47 2.48
N LEU A 141 -3.16 6.58 1.87
CA LEU A 141 -3.50 7.61 0.90
C LEU A 141 -4.23 8.75 1.60
N THR A 142 -3.63 9.93 1.57
CA THR A 142 -4.24 11.17 2.05
C THR A 142 -4.36 12.18 0.90
N PRO A 143 -5.19 13.23 1.04
CA PRO A 143 -5.09 14.40 0.19
C PRO A 143 -3.65 14.92 0.17
N PHE A 144 -3.14 15.32 -1.00
CA PHE A 144 -1.83 15.98 -1.08
C PHE A 144 -1.94 17.42 -0.57
N ASP A 145 -2.94 18.17 -1.03
CA ASP A 145 -3.40 19.44 -0.46
C ASP A 145 -4.76 19.27 0.22
N TRP A 146 -4.77 19.43 1.54
CA TRP A 146 -5.97 19.30 2.38
C TRP A 146 -7.07 20.32 2.06
N SER A 147 -6.78 21.39 1.32
CA SER A 147 -7.80 22.36 0.94
C SER A 147 -8.56 22.00 -0.35
N SER A 148 -7.95 21.21 -1.24
CA SER A 148 -8.43 21.00 -2.62
C SER A 148 -8.53 19.54 -3.02
N ASP A 149 -7.65 18.67 -2.51
CA ASP A 149 -7.51 17.27 -2.93
C ASP A 149 -8.34 16.28 -2.09
N LYS A 150 -9.29 16.77 -1.29
CA LYS A 150 -10.08 15.92 -0.40
C LYS A 150 -10.94 14.92 -1.18
N VAL A 151 -10.92 13.66 -0.73
CA VAL A 151 -11.82 12.62 -1.25
C VAL A 151 -13.11 12.64 -0.44
N VAL A 152 -14.10 13.39 -0.93
CA VAL A 152 -15.42 13.56 -0.25
C VAL A 152 -16.57 12.90 -1.02
N ASN A 153 -16.33 12.45 -2.24
CA ASN A 153 -17.32 11.81 -3.09
C ASN A 153 -17.11 10.29 -3.12
N GLU A 154 -18.17 9.53 -2.92
CA GLU A 154 -18.17 8.06 -2.99
C GLU A 154 -17.64 7.55 -4.33
N ASN A 155 -18.01 8.18 -5.46
CA ASN A 155 -17.51 7.75 -6.78
C ASN A 155 -15.98 7.90 -6.90
N GLN A 156 -15.42 8.96 -6.32
CA GLN A 156 -13.96 9.14 -6.28
C GLN A 156 -13.31 8.09 -5.39
N LEU A 157 -13.88 7.84 -4.22
CA LEU A 157 -13.42 6.79 -3.31
C LEU A 157 -13.41 5.42 -3.99
N GLN A 158 -14.52 5.02 -4.63
CA GLN A 158 -14.61 3.73 -5.34
C GLN A 158 -13.59 3.62 -6.48
N THR A 159 -13.34 4.72 -7.19
CA THR A 159 -12.32 4.78 -8.26
C THR A 159 -10.91 4.58 -7.69
N ILE A 160 -10.59 5.25 -6.58
CA ILE A 160 -9.30 5.10 -5.88
C ILE A 160 -9.13 3.67 -5.37
N LEU A 161 -10.15 3.11 -4.71
CA LEU A 161 -10.13 1.74 -4.20
C LEU A 161 -9.96 0.72 -5.32
N SER A 162 -10.61 0.94 -6.47
CA SER A 162 -10.43 0.11 -7.67
C SER A 162 -8.99 0.19 -8.17
N ALA A 163 -8.42 1.39 -8.28
CA ALA A 163 -7.04 1.59 -8.71
C ALA A 163 -6.02 0.93 -7.77
N VAL A 164 -6.20 1.11 -6.46
CA VAL A 164 -5.39 0.47 -5.42
C VAL A 164 -5.44 -1.03 -5.56
N ASN A 165 -6.64 -1.61 -5.68
CA ASN A 165 -6.80 -3.06 -5.78
C ASN A 165 -6.09 -3.63 -7.02
N VAL A 166 -6.20 -2.95 -8.17
CA VAL A 166 -5.48 -3.35 -9.39
C VAL A 166 -3.97 -3.27 -9.17
N ALA A 167 -3.45 -2.15 -8.69
CA ALA A 167 -2.03 -1.94 -8.49
C ALA A 167 -1.40 -2.95 -7.50
N LEU A 168 -2.09 -3.25 -6.39
CA LEU A 168 -1.63 -4.24 -5.42
C LEU A 168 -1.64 -5.66 -6.00
N CYS A 169 -2.67 -6.02 -6.76
CA CYS A 169 -2.71 -7.31 -7.46
C CYS A 169 -1.56 -7.44 -8.46
N THR A 170 -1.25 -6.40 -9.24
CA THR A 170 -0.16 -6.41 -10.22
C THR A 170 1.21 -6.51 -9.55
N THR A 171 1.42 -5.74 -8.47
CA THR A 171 2.72 -5.68 -7.77
C THR A 171 2.94 -6.83 -6.80
N GLU A 172 1.89 -7.60 -6.50
CA GLU A 172 1.85 -8.60 -5.43
C GLU A 172 2.28 -8.00 -4.07
N CYS A 173 1.84 -6.77 -3.80
CA CYS A 173 2.06 -6.09 -2.53
C CYS A 173 1.02 -6.57 -1.50
N GLU A 174 1.48 -7.12 -0.39
CA GLU A 174 0.62 -7.68 0.67
C GLU A 174 0.23 -6.65 1.75
N LEU A 175 0.69 -5.40 1.62
CA LEU A 175 0.45 -4.38 2.64
C LEU A 175 -0.98 -3.85 2.59
N PRO A 176 -1.62 -3.67 3.77
CA PRO A 176 -2.90 -2.99 3.84
C PRO A 176 -2.74 -1.53 3.41
N VAL A 177 -3.69 -1.05 2.61
CA VAL A 177 -3.77 0.34 2.15
C VAL A 177 -5.01 0.99 2.76
N PHE A 178 -4.82 2.11 3.43
CA PHE A 178 -5.88 2.92 3.99
C PHE A 178 -6.08 4.17 3.13
N VAL A 179 -7.33 4.60 2.94
CA VAL A 179 -7.67 5.81 2.19
C VAL A 179 -8.41 6.77 3.12
N GLN A 180 -7.89 7.98 3.26
CA GLN A 180 -8.58 9.05 3.98
C GLN A 180 -9.79 9.51 3.16
N TYR A 181 -10.97 9.44 3.77
CA TYR A 181 -12.23 9.84 3.17
C TYR A 181 -12.97 10.84 4.07
N GLY A 182 -13.71 11.76 3.45
CA GLY A 182 -14.50 12.77 4.13
C GLY A 182 -13.70 14.02 4.54
N ASP A 183 -14.40 14.94 5.19
CA ASP A 183 -13.76 16.09 5.82
C ASP A 183 -13.06 15.63 7.11
N GLY A 184 -11.77 15.93 7.24
CA GLY A 184 -11.13 15.89 8.55
C GLY A 184 -11.75 16.99 9.40
N ASP A 185 -12.32 16.60 10.54
CA ASP A 185 -12.83 17.53 11.56
C ASP A 185 -11.72 18.45 12.11
#